data_AF-A0AAV9AQD6-F1
#
_entry.id   AF-A0AAV9AQD6-F1
#
_cell.length_a   1.000
_cell.length_b   1.000
_cell.length_c   1.000
_cell.angle_alpha   90.00
_cell.angle_beta   90.00
_cell.angle_gamma   90.00
#
_symmetry.space_group_name_H-M   'P 1'
#
loop_
_entity.id
_entity.type
_entity.pdbx_description
1 polymer ?
#
loop_
_entity_poly.entity_id
_entity_poly.type
_entity_poly.pdbx_seq_one_letter_code
_entity_poly.pdbx_strand_id
1 'polypeptide(L)'
;MESSSPMVPFPLLPTPIETNYRACTIPYRFPSDNPRKATPTELEWIDLFLNSVPSFRKRAESDGTVPDAPVKAEKFAQRYTAILEELKRNPESHGGPPDCTLLCRIREQVLRELGFMDIFKKVKDEENAKAITFFEDVVCLNDAIEDGGKRVENLIRGILAGNIFDLGSAQLAEVFARDGMSFLASCQNLVSRPWVIDDLENFKLKWSKKSWKKAVIFVDNSGADIILGILPFARELLRSGTQVILAANDLPSINDVTYAELVEIIAKLKDENGMLMGVDTSGLLIANSGNDLPVIDLTSVSQELAYMASDADLVILEGMGRAIETNLYAQLKCDSIKIGMVKHPEVAQFLGGRLYDCVFKYTEVSNY
;
A
#
# COMPACT_ATOMS: atom_id res chain seq x y z
N MET A 1 -10.73 0.77 19.09
CA MET A 1 -12.15 0.49 18.84
C MET A 1 -12.18 -0.32 17.57
N GLU A 2 -12.71 -1.55 17.62
CA GLU A 2 -12.90 -2.35 16.40
C GLU A 2 -13.97 -1.66 15.52
N SER A 3 -13.74 -1.64 14.21
CA SER A 3 -14.74 -1.26 13.21
C SER A 3 -16.05 -2.00 13.50
N SER A 4 -17.15 -1.26 13.65
CA SER A 4 -18.45 -1.79 14.09
C SER A 4 -19.19 -2.62 13.03
N SER A 5 -18.64 -2.74 11.82
CA SER A 5 -19.28 -3.43 10.70
C SER A 5 -18.62 -4.79 10.45
N PRO A 6 -19.41 -5.88 10.30
CA PRO A 6 -18.85 -7.19 10.02
C PRO A 6 -18.08 -7.18 8.70
N MET A 7 -16.85 -7.69 8.71
CA MET A 7 -16.01 -7.81 7.51
C MET A 7 -16.50 -8.96 6.62
N VAL A 8 -16.32 -8.81 5.32
CA VAL A 8 -16.74 -9.79 4.30
C VAL A 8 -15.64 -10.02 3.27
N PRO A 9 -15.65 -11.15 2.54
CA PRO A 9 -14.69 -11.34 1.46
C PRO A 9 -14.89 -10.35 0.31
N PHE A 10 -13.80 -9.91 -0.29
CA PHE A 10 -13.81 -9.06 -1.47
C PHE A 10 -14.52 -9.79 -2.62
N PRO A 11 -15.53 -9.19 -3.27
CA PRO A 11 -16.46 -9.90 -4.16
C PRO A 11 -15.79 -10.49 -5.41
N LEU A 12 -14.64 -9.94 -5.79
CA LEU A 12 -13.89 -10.35 -6.97
C LEU A 12 -12.90 -11.49 -6.70
N LEU A 13 -12.83 -12.02 -5.47
CA LEU A 13 -12.12 -13.26 -5.20
C LEU A 13 -12.86 -14.47 -5.81
N PRO A 14 -12.18 -15.37 -6.53
CA PRO A 14 -12.74 -16.64 -6.99
C PRO A 14 -13.22 -17.51 -5.82
N THR A 15 -14.36 -18.17 -6.00
CA THR A 15 -14.92 -19.11 -5.03
C THR A 15 -14.63 -20.57 -5.46
N PRO A 16 -14.37 -21.51 -4.53
CA PRO A 16 -14.28 -21.31 -3.07
C PRO A 16 -12.98 -20.59 -2.67
N ILE A 17 -13.07 -19.65 -1.72
CA ILE A 17 -11.96 -18.74 -1.39
C ILE A 17 -10.84 -19.50 -0.66
N GLU A 18 -11.22 -20.44 0.20
CA GLU A 18 -10.34 -21.21 1.08
C GLU A 18 -9.26 -22.01 0.33
N THR A 19 -9.54 -22.36 -0.94
CA THR A 19 -8.59 -23.10 -1.79
C THR A 19 -7.91 -22.24 -2.84
N ASN A 20 -8.44 -21.05 -3.13
CA ASN A 20 -7.99 -20.22 -4.26
C ASN A 20 -7.27 -18.93 -3.83
N TYR A 21 -7.38 -18.55 -2.55
CA TYR A 21 -6.79 -17.32 -2.04
C TYR A 21 -5.94 -17.57 -0.79
N ARG A 22 -4.76 -16.97 -0.81
CA ARG A 22 -3.89 -16.79 0.35
C ARG A 22 -3.35 -15.37 0.28
N ALA A 23 -3.53 -14.58 1.35
CA ALA A 23 -3.08 -13.20 1.39
C ALA A 23 -1.56 -13.11 1.29
N CYS A 24 -0.83 -13.71 2.25
CA CYS A 24 0.63 -13.63 2.30
C CYS A 24 1.29 -14.38 1.14
N THR A 25 2.06 -13.63 0.34
CA THR A 25 2.78 -14.10 -0.84
C THR A 25 3.94 -15.01 -0.49
N ILE A 26 4.68 -14.66 0.56
CA ILE A 26 5.93 -15.31 0.94
C ILE A 26 5.65 -16.33 2.05
N PRO A 27 5.78 -17.65 1.79
CA PRO A 27 5.57 -18.65 2.83
C PRO A 27 6.76 -18.66 3.78
N TYR A 28 6.54 -18.36 5.06
CA TYR A 28 7.61 -18.47 6.06
C TYR A 28 7.82 -19.91 6.51
N ARG A 29 6.80 -20.76 6.33
CA ARG A 29 6.76 -22.14 6.80
C ARG A 29 5.97 -23.03 5.85
N PHE A 30 6.39 -24.28 5.75
CA PHE A 30 5.67 -25.39 5.11
C PHE A 30 5.18 -26.40 6.16
N PRO A 31 4.13 -27.19 5.84
CA PRO A 31 3.60 -28.21 6.75
C PRO A 31 4.61 -29.29 7.18
N SER A 32 5.68 -29.48 6.41
CA SER A 32 6.76 -30.43 6.70
C SER A 32 7.79 -29.92 7.71
N ASP A 33 7.79 -28.61 8.01
CA ASP A 33 8.77 -28.02 8.92
C ASP A 33 8.47 -28.37 10.38
N ASN A 34 9.50 -28.40 11.22
CA ASN A 34 9.33 -28.67 12.65
C ASN A 34 8.52 -27.54 13.31
N PRO A 35 7.31 -27.81 13.86
CA PRO A 35 6.45 -26.76 14.40
C PRO A 35 7.01 -26.11 15.68
N ARG A 36 7.97 -26.76 16.36
CA ARG A 36 8.57 -26.25 17.60
C ARG A 36 9.83 -25.41 17.39
N LYS A 37 10.23 -25.17 16.14
CA LYS A 37 11.46 -24.43 15.82
C LYS A 37 11.20 -23.45 14.70
N ALA A 38 11.62 -22.20 14.90
CA ALA A 38 11.52 -21.19 13.86
C ALA A 38 12.30 -21.61 12.60
N THR A 39 11.71 -21.42 11.42
CA THR A 39 12.37 -21.64 10.13
C THR A 39 13.37 -20.50 9.85
N PRO A 40 14.33 -20.68 8.91
CA PRO A 40 15.20 -19.57 8.49
C PRO A 40 14.40 -18.35 8.01
N THR A 41 13.33 -18.54 7.23
CA THR A 41 12.50 -17.45 6.73
C THR A 41 11.72 -16.76 7.85
N GLU A 42 11.19 -17.50 8.82
CA GLU A 42 10.56 -16.87 10.00
C GLU A 42 11.58 -15.99 10.75
N LEU A 43 12.82 -16.46 10.93
CA LEU A 43 13.87 -15.70 11.60
C LEU A 43 14.25 -14.42 10.83
N GLU A 44 14.46 -14.52 9.52
CA GLU A 44 14.78 -13.38 8.65
C GLU A 44 13.69 -12.29 8.73
N TRP A 45 12.43 -12.69 8.64
CA TRP A 45 11.32 -11.75 8.74
C TRP A 45 11.15 -11.18 10.15
N ILE A 46 11.27 -11.99 11.20
CA ILE A 46 11.26 -11.46 12.58
C ILE A 46 12.40 -10.45 12.78
N ASP A 47 13.60 -10.71 12.25
CA ASP A 47 14.74 -9.79 12.32
C ASP A 47 14.48 -8.49 11.57
N LEU A 48 13.84 -8.54 10.39
CA LEU A 48 13.38 -7.35 9.67
C LEU A 48 12.46 -6.49 10.54
N PHE A 49 11.46 -7.09 11.20
CA PHE A 49 10.55 -6.36 12.08
C PHE A 49 11.27 -5.82 13.33
N LEU A 50 12.22 -6.56 13.90
CA LEU A 50 13.07 -6.08 15.01
C LEU A 50 13.88 -4.85 14.61
N ASN A 51 14.43 -4.84 13.39
CA ASN A 51 15.20 -3.71 12.86
C ASN A 51 14.34 -2.43 12.68
N SER A 52 13.02 -2.56 12.58
CA SER A 52 12.11 -1.41 12.51
C SER A 52 11.85 -0.74 13.86
N VAL A 53 12.04 -1.46 14.99
CA VAL A 53 11.68 -1.01 16.34
C VAL A 53 12.26 0.37 16.70
N PRO A 54 13.56 0.67 16.43
CA PRO A 54 14.13 1.97 16.76
C PRO A 54 13.44 3.14 16.03
N SER A 55 13.07 2.96 14.77
CA SER A 55 12.37 3.98 13.97
C SER A 55 10.97 4.27 14.53
N PHE A 56 10.20 3.22 14.79
CA PHE A 56 8.85 3.34 15.37
C PHE A 56 8.89 3.95 16.77
N ARG A 57 9.85 3.53 17.61
CA ARG A 57 10.08 4.15 18.92
C ARG A 57 10.38 5.63 18.78
N LYS A 58 11.31 6.03 17.91
CA LYS A 58 11.68 7.43 17.69
C LYS A 58 10.50 8.27 17.19
N ARG A 59 9.62 7.67 16.41
CA ARG A 59 8.40 8.34 15.98
C ARG A 59 7.43 8.51 17.15
N ALA A 60 7.17 7.42 17.88
CA ALA A 60 6.29 7.42 19.04
C ALA A 60 6.75 8.35 20.18
N GLU A 61 8.06 8.46 20.46
CA GLU A 61 8.57 9.35 21.53
C GLU A 61 8.33 10.84 21.22
N SER A 62 8.18 11.18 19.93
CA SER A 62 7.95 12.54 19.46
C SER A 62 6.46 12.88 19.25
N ASP A 63 5.56 11.93 19.52
CA ASP A 63 4.11 12.13 19.42
C ASP A 63 3.61 12.98 20.59
N GLY A 64 3.50 14.29 20.36
CA GLY A 64 3.03 15.26 21.34
C GLY A 64 1.55 15.13 21.72
N THR A 65 0.77 14.26 21.05
CA THR A 65 -0.64 14.03 21.38
C THR A 65 -0.81 13.01 22.50
N VAL A 66 0.23 12.24 22.84
CA VAL A 66 0.20 11.19 23.84
C VAL A 66 0.91 11.63 25.13
N PRO A 67 0.24 11.64 26.29
CA PRO A 67 0.88 11.89 27.58
C PRO A 67 1.98 10.86 27.88
N ASP A 68 3.13 11.35 28.38
CA ASP A 68 4.32 10.54 28.66
C ASP A 68 4.83 9.73 27.45
N ALA A 69 4.69 10.27 26.25
CA ALA A 69 5.10 9.62 25.00
C ALA A 69 6.50 8.97 25.03
N PRO A 70 7.57 9.61 25.55
CA PRO A 70 8.88 8.96 25.63
C PRO A 70 8.90 7.67 26.47
N VAL A 71 8.18 7.66 27.60
CA VAL A 71 8.08 6.48 28.48
C VAL A 71 7.27 5.38 27.82
N LYS A 72 6.17 5.74 27.15
CA LYS A 72 5.34 4.77 26.41
C LYS A 72 6.04 4.23 25.17
N ALA A 73 6.82 5.03 24.46
CA ALA A 73 7.62 4.60 23.31
C ALA A 73 8.70 3.60 23.72
N GLU A 74 9.35 3.81 24.87
CA GLU A 74 10.27 2.82 25.46
C GLU A 74 9.52 1.51 25.79
N LYS A 75 8.33 1.59 26.41
CA LYS A 75 7.49 0.41 26.67
C LYS A 75 7.08 -0.32 25.39
N PHE A 76 6.78 0.41 24.31
CA PHE A 76 6.50 -0.18 22.99
C PHE A 76 7.70 -1.01 22.53
N ALA A 77 8.89 -0.40 22.51
CA ALA A 77 10.10 -1.08 22.07
C ALA A 77 10.37 -2.35 22.89
N GLN A 78 10.26 -2.27 24.21
CA GLN A 78 10.46 -3.41 25.10
C GLN A 78 9.43 -4.52 24.87
N ARG A 79 8.13 -4.19 24.85
CA ARG A 79 7.06 -5.19 24.69
C ARG A 79 7.12 -5.85 23.31
N TYR A 80 7.27 -5.06 22.25
CA TYR A 80 7.27 -5.59 20.90
C TYR A 80 8.52 -6.44 20.61
N THR A 81 9.71 -5.99 21.02
CA THR A 81 10.93 -6.81 20.93
C THR A 81 10.80 -8.11 21.71
N ALA A 82 10.22 -8.10 22.92
CA ALA A 82 10.04 -9.32 23.70
C ALA A 82 9.13 -10.34 23.00
N ILE A 83 8.05 -9.88 22.36
CA ILE A 83 7.14 -10.73 21.58
C ILE A 83 7.86 -11.34 20.37
N LEU A 84 8.58 -10.52 19.61
CA LEU A 84 9.35 -10.98 18.44
C LEU A 84 10.42 -12.02 18.83
N GLU A 85 11.14 -11.79 19.92
CA GLU A 85 12.12 -12.75 20.45
C GLU A 85 11.47 -14.04 20.98
N GLU A 86 10.23 -13.98 21.49
CA GLU A 86 9.47 -15.18 21.86
C GLU A 86 9.02 -15.97 20.63
N LEU A 87 8.60 -15.31 19.55
CA LEU A 87 8.27 -15.97 18.28
C LEU A 87 9.47 -16.72 17.69
N LYS A 88 10.71 -16.21 17.86
CA LYS A 88 11.93 -16.95 17.48
C LYS A 88 12.11 -18.25 18.26
N ARG A 89 11.78 -18.23 19.56
CA ARG A 89 11.94 -19.38 20.46
C ARG A 89 10.80 -20.38 20.32
N ASN A 90 9.59 -19.90 20.12
CA ASN A 90 8.35 -20.66 20.06
C ASN A 90 7.43 -20.08 18.97
N PRO A 91 7.45 -20.63 17.74
CA PRO A 91 6.65 -20.12 16.63
C PRO A 91 5.14 -20.10 16.90
N GLU A 92 4.63 -21.01 17.74
CA GLU A 92 3.21 -21.10 18.11
C GLU A 92 2.79 -20.06 19.18
N SER A 93 3.73 -19.25 19.68
CA SER A 93 3.42 -18.18 20.63
C SER A 93 2.67 -17.03 19.95
N HIS A 94 1.95 -16.24 20.74
CA HIS A 94 1.30 -15.00 20.28
C HIS A 94 0.40 -15.15 19.03
N GLY A 95 -0.18 -16.33 18.81
CA GLY A 95 -1.05 -16.63 17.67
C GLY A 95 -0.33 -17.02 16.39
N GLY A 96 0.96 -17.38 16.46
CA GLY A 96 1.72 -17.89 15.32
C GLY A 96 1.40 -19.36 14.96
N PRO A 97 2.11 -19.96 14.00
CA PRO A 97 3.34 -19.49 13.35
C PRO A 97 3.22 -18.12 12.64
N PRO A 98 4.26 -17.28 12.65
CA PRO A 98 4.15 -15.93 12.13
C PRO A 98 4.07 -15.90 10.59
N ASP A 99 3.33 -14.91 10.11
CA ASP A 99 3.38 -14.39 8.73
C ASP A 99 3.47 -12.86 8.77
N CYS A 100 3.59 -12.21 7.60
CA CYS A 100 3.70 -10.74 7.55
C CYS A 100 2.51 -10.04 8.23
N THR A 101 1.31 -10.58 8.05
CA THR A 101 0.08 -10.02 8.61
C THR A 101 0.10 -10.04 10.14
N LEU A 102 0.50 -11.17 10.74
CA LEU A 102 0.61 -11.28 12.20
C LEU A 102 1.67 -10.34 12.76
N LEU A 103 2.85 -10.26 12.13
CA LEU A 103 3.93 -9.38 12.60
C LEU A 103 3.52 -7.91 12.54
N CYS A 104 2.88 -7.48 11.44
CA CYS A 104 2.28 -6.14 11.35
C CYS A 104 1.22 -5.91 12.43
N ARG A 105 0.31 -6.86 12.62
CA ARG A 105 -0.80 -6.74 13.57
C ARG A 105 -0.32 -6.59 15.01
N ILE A 106 0.66 -7.38 15.42
CA ILE A 106 1.24 -7.29 16.78
C ILE A 106 1.86 -5.90 16.99
N ARG A 107 2.60 -5.36 16.00
CA ARG A 107 3.17 -4.01 16.09
C ARG A 107 2.10 -2.95 16.37
N GLU A 108 1.06 -2.95 15.55
CA GLU A 108 -0.04 -1.98 15.67
C GLU A 108 -0.81 -2.14 16.99
N GLN A 109 -1.05 -3.37 17.43
CA GLN A 109 -1.70 -3.66 18.72
C GLN A 109 -0.90 -3.09 19.90
N VAL A 110 0.42 -3.31 19.95
CA VAL A 110 1.25 -2.80 21.07
C VAL A 110 1.26 -1.28 21.11
N LEU A 111 1.34 -0.60 19.95
CA LEU A 111 1.26 0.86 19.87
C LEU A 111 -0.09 1.38 20.40
N ARG A 112 -1.18 0.80 19.90
CA ARG A 112 -2.56 1.21 20.23
C ARG A 112 -2.91 0.94 21.70
N GLU A 113 -2.48 -0.19 22.26
CA GLU A 113 -2.63 -0.49 23.70
C GLU A 113 -1.94 0.54 24.60
N LEU A 114 -0.83 1.11 24.14
CA LEU A 114 -0.10 2.16 24.87
C LEU A 114 -0.73 3.55 24.66
N GLY A 115 -1.74 3.65 23.81
CA GLY A 115 -2.49 4.86 23.52
C GLY A 115 -1.95 5.68 22.35
N PHE A 116 -1.04 5.13 21.55
CA PHE A 116 -0.65 5.75 20.29
C PHE A 116 -1.69 5.43 19.21
N MET A 117 -2.32 6.46 18.65
CA MET A 117 -3.32 6.31 17.59
C MET A 117 -2.72 6.51 16.20
N ASP A 118 -1.85 7.50 16.03
CA ASP A 118 -1.18 7.79 14.76
C ASP A 118 0.15 8.52 15.00
N ILE A 119 1.21 7.76 15.23
CA ILE A 119 2.55 8.34 15.46
C ILE A 119 3.10 9.03 14.20
N PHE A 120 2.55 8.76 13.01
CA PHE A 120 2.99 9.33 11.74
C PHE A 120 2.14 10.52 11.29
N LYS A 121 1.10 10.92 12.04
CA LYS A 121 0.16 11.97 11.63
C LYS A 121 0.84 13.26 11.17
N LYS A 122 1.77 13.77 11.98
CA LYS A 122 2.47 15.03 11.67
C LYS A 122 3.22 14.97 10.34
N VAL A 123 3.96 13.89 10.09
CA VAL A 123 4.73 13.74 8.84
C VAL A 123 3.81 13.49 7.65
N LYS A 124 2.70 12.76 7.82
CA LYS A 124 1.68 12.62 6.78
C LYS A 124 1.11 13.99 6.38
N ASP A 125 0.76 14.84 7.35
CA ASP A 125 0.20 16.16 7.08
C ASP A 125 1.20 17.09 6.38
N GLU A 126 2.46 17.07 6.79
CA GLU A 126 3.55 17.84 6.16
C GLU A 126 3.77 17.42 4.71
N GLU A 127 3.83 16.11 4.44
CA GLU A 127 4.03 15.57 3.09
C GLU A 127 2.80 15.75 2.21
N ASN A 128 1.59 15.63 2.76
CA ASN A 128 0.34 15.93 2.04
C ASN A 128 0.31 17.40 1.62
N ALA A 129 0.62 18.33 2.54
CA ALA A 129 0.64 19.76 2.24
C ALA A 129 1.66 20.08 1.13
N LYS A 130 2.86 19.49 1.22
CA LYS A 130 3.91 19.65 0.20
C LYS A 130 3.47 19.07 -1.15
N ALA A 131 2.95 17.85 -1.18
CA ALA A 131 2.51 17.20 -2.41
C ALA A 131 1.38 17.95 -3.10
N ILE A 132 0.41 18.50 -2.35
CA ILE A 132 -0.67 19.33 -2.90
C ILE A 132 -0.12 20.51 -3.72
N THR A 133 0.97 21.15 -3.28
CA THR A 133 1.56 22.29 -4.02
C THR A 133 2.15 21.92 -5.39
N PHE A 134 2.43 20.64 -5.64
CA PHE A 134 2.96 20.16 -6.92
C PHE A 134 1.91 19.47 -7.80
N PHE A 135 0.68 19.32 -7.31
CA PHE A 135 -0.35 18.52 -7.99
C PHE A 135 -0.66 19.05 -9.39
N GLU A 136 -0.89 20.35 -9.52
CA GLU A 136 -1.18 21.02 -10.79
C GLU A 136 -0.05 20.80 -11.81
N ASP A 137 1.20 21.07 -11.42
CA ASP A 137 2.37 20.92 -12.30
C ASP A 137 2.53 19.47 -12.79
N VAL A 138 2.38 18.48 -11.90
CA VAL A 138 2.46 17.07 -12.26
C VAL A 138 1.34 16.67 -13.21
N VAL A 139 0.12 17.16 -13.01
CA VAL A 139 -1.00 16.90 -13.91
C VAL A 139 -0.76 17.53 -15.28
N CYS A 140 -0.33 18.79 -15.34
CA CYS A 140 -0.02 19.50 -16.58
C CYS A 140 1.09 18.79 -17.39
N LEU A 141 2.13 18.27 -16.73
CA LEU A 141 3.19 17.50 -17.38
C LEU A 141 2.67 16.21 -18.01
N ASN A 142 1.75 15.50 -17.35
CA ASN A 142 1.12 14.31 -17.92
C ASN A 142 0.19 14.66 -19.10
N ASP A 143 -0.59 15.73 -18.97
CA ASP A 143 -1.52 16.19 -20.01
C ASP A 143 -0.80 16.65 -21.29
N ALA A 144 0.42 17.18 -21.16
CA ALA A 144 1.25 17.58 -22.30
C ALA A 144 1.76 16.38 -23.14
N ILE A 145 1.68 15.14 -22.64
CA ILE A 145 2.09 13.95 -23.40
C ILE A 145 0.94 13.56 -24.34
N GLU A 146 1.06 13.86 -25.63
CA GLU A 146 -0.01 13.58 -26.61
C GLU A 146 -0.26 12.08 -26.84
N ASP A 147 0.80 11.28 -26.88
CA ASP A 147 0.70 9.83 -27.09
C ASP A 147 0.16 9.14 -25.84
N GLY A 148 -1.04 8.54 -25.94
CA GLY A 148 -1.71 7.90 -24.81
C GLY A 148 -0.92 6.75 -24.19
N GLY A 149 -0.14 6.01 -24.99
CA GLY A 149 0.72 4.92 -24.51
C GLY A 149 1.91 5.42 -23.69
N LYS A 150 2.52 6.54 -24.09
CA LYS A 150 3.57 7.23 -23.33
C LYS A 150 3.01 7.92 -22.10
N ARG A 151 1.80 8.48 -22.18
CA ARG A 151 1.15 9.13 -21.04
C ARG A 151 0.87 8.12 -19.93
N VAL A 152 0.27 6.97 -20.26
CA VAL A 152 0.02 5.93 -19.26
C VAL A 152 1.33 5.37 -18.69
N GLU A 153 2.38 5.19 -19.50
CA GLU A 153 3.70 4.82 -18.99
C GLU A 153 4.24 5.85 -17.98
N ASN A 154 4.10 7.16 -18.26
CA ASN A 154 4.54 8.20 -17.35
C ASN A 154 3.73 8.21 -16.04
N LEU A 155 2.43 7.98 -16.11
CA LEU A 155 1.57 7.83 -14.92
C LEU A 155 1.97 6.62 -14.07
N ILE A 156 2.25 5.46 -14.69
CA ILE A 156 2.72 4.27 -13.96
C ILE A 156 4.07 4.53 -13.29
N ARG A 157 4.99 5.23 -13.97
CA ARG A 157 6.25 5.68 -13.34
C ARG A 157 6.00 6.64 -12.18
N GLY A 158 5.00 7.51 -12.30
CA GLY A 158 4.56 8.40 -11.22
C GLY A 158 4.12 7.65 -9.98
N ILE A 159 3.31 6.59 -10.13
CA ILE A 159 2.90 5.73 -9.00
C ILE A 159 4.13 5.09 -8.34
N LEU A 160 5.01 4.46 -9.12
CA LEU A 160 6.22 3.82 -8.57
C LEU A 160 7.15 4.82 -7.88
N ALA A 161 7.27 6.04 -8.41
CA ALA A 161 8.09 7.10 -7.82
C ALA A 161 7.49 7.69 -6.55
N GLY A 162 6.17 7.82 -6.48
CA GLY A 162 5.43 8.22 -5.29
C GLY A 162 5.59 7.19 -4.16
N ASN A 163 5.47 5.91 -4.51
CA ASN A 163 5.60 4.80 -3.57
C ASN A 163 7.02 4.67 -2.96
N ILE A 164 8.05 5.33 -3.50
CA ILE A 164 9.38 5.39 -2.85
C ILE A 164 9.27 5.99 -1.44
N PHE A 165 8.34 6.91 -1.22
CA PHE A 165 8.14 7.53 0.08
C PHE A 165 7.42 6.58 1.04
N ASP A 166 8.20 5.75 1.74
CA ASP A 166 7.73 4.77 2.70
C ASP A 166 8.52 4.89 4.00
N LEU A 167 7.82 5.26 5.08
CA LEU A 167 8.43 5.45 6.41
C LEU A 167 8.43 4.17 7.25
N GLY A 168 7.89 3.07 6.71
CA GLY A 168 7.93 1.72 7.27
C GLY A 168 9.26 1.01 7.03
N SER A 169 9.99 1.39 5.97
CA SER A 169 11.35 0.90 5.71
C SER A 169 12.40 1.74 6.45
N ALA A 170 13.15 1.10 7.35
CA ALA A 170 14.20 1.75 8.14
C ALA A 170 15.28 2.43 7.26
N GLN A 171 15.62 1.81 6.13
CA GLN A 171 16.63 2.33 5.22
C GLN A 171 16.16 3.59 4.48
N LEU A 172 14.90 3.64 4.04
CA LEU A 172 14.36 4.81 3.35
C LEU A 172 14.16 5.98 4.32
N ALA A 173 13.70 5.72 5.55
CA ALA A 173 13.53 6.75 6.57
C ALA A 173 14.84 7.52 6.85
N GLU A 174 16.00 6.86 6.81
CA GLU A 174 17.31 7.52 6.98
C GLU A 174 17.75 8.34 5.77
N VAL A 175 17.50 7.85 4.55
CA VAL A 175 17.86 8.55 3.30
C VAL A 175 17.03 9.82 3.13
N PHE A 176 15.73 9.77 3.39
CA PHE A 176 14.84 10.93 3.27
C PHE A 176 15.17 12.05 4.27
N ALA A 177 15.62 11.70 5.48
CA ALA A 177 16.01 12.68 6.49
C ALA A 177 17.23 13.52 6.09
N ARG A 178 18.00 13.11 5.07
CA ARG A 178 19.24 13.78 4.64
C ARG A 178 19.08 14.65 3.40
N ASP A 179 18.39 14.15 2.36
CA ASP A 179 18.58 14.71 1.01
C ASP A 179 17.35 15.34 0.33
N GLY A 180 16.14 15.22 0.90
CA GLY A 180 14.95 15.92 0.40
C GLY A 180 14.71 15.77 -1.12
N MET A 181 14.41 14.57 -1.59
CA MET A 181 14.25 14.30 -3.04
C MET A 181 13.03 14.99 -3.66
N SER A 182 13.17 15.42 -4.93
CA SER A 182 12.08 15.92 -5.76
C SER A 182 11.33 14.76 -6.43
N PHE A 183 10.00 14.76 -6.37
CA PHE A 183 9.14 13.72 -6.99
C PHE A 183 9.47 13.52 -8.47
N LEU A 184 9.63 14.60 -9.24
CA LEU A 184 9.98 14.53 -10.66
C LEU A 184 11.36 13.92 -10.91
N ALA A 185 12.33 14.17 -10.02
CA ALA A 185 13.64 13.53 -10.10
C ALA A 185 13.53 12.03 -9.77
N SER A 186 12.71 11.66 -8.79
CA SER A 186 12.43 10.26 -8.47
C SER A 186 11.81 9.50 -9.64
N CYS A 187 10.88 10.11 -10.40
CA CYS A 187 10.33 9.51 -11.63
C CYS A 187 11.42 9.18 -12.67
N GLN A 188 12.46 10.01 -12.77
CA GLN A 188 13.56 9.81 -13.72
C GLN A 188 14.61 8.81 -13.23
N ASN A 189 14.74 8.66 -11.91
CA ASN A 189 15.75 7.82 -11.26
C ASN A 189 15.25 6.41 -10.89
N LEU A 190 14.05 6.02 -11.31
CA LEU A 190 13.58 4.64 -11.20
C LEU A 190 14.57 3.68 -11.88
N VAL A 191 14.68 2.47 -11.35
CA VAL A 191 15.52 1.44 -11.96
C VAL A 191 15.14 1.22 -13.42
N SER A 192 16.16 1.03 -14.26
CA SER A 192 15.97 0.78 -15.69
C SER A 192 15.22 -0.54 -15.90
N ARG A 193 14.29 -0.54 -16.85
CA ARG A 193 13.59 -1.74 -17.32
C ARG A 193 14.56 -2.73 -18.00
N PRO A 194 14.26 -4.04 -18.03
CA PRO A 194 13.08 -4.66 -17.46
C PRO A 194 13.09 -4.63 -15.93
N TRP A 195 11.93 -4.37 -15.35
CA TRP A 195 11.72 -4.52 -13.92
C TRP A 195 11.62 -6.00 -13.52
N VAL A 196 11.70 -6.30 -12.22
CA VAL A 196 11.63 -7.70 -11.74
C VAL A 196 10.32 -8.40 -12.15
N ILE A 197 9.22 -7.65 -12.22
CA ILE A 197 7.99 -8.05 -12.92
C ILE A 197 7.54 -6.86 -13.78
N ASP A 198 7.52 -7.03 -15.10
CA ASP A 198 7.31 -5.94 -16.06
C ASP A 198 6.27 -6.34 -17.13
N ASP A 199 5.00 -6.18 -16.80
CA ASP A 199 3.88 -6.38 -17.73
C ASP A 199 3.44 -5.06 -18.40
N LEU A 200 4.26 -4.01 -18.36
CA LEU A 200 3.85 -2.66 -18.77
C LEU A 200 3.54 -2.56 -20.27
N GLU A 201 4.30 -3.24 -21.13
CA GLU A 201 3.99 -3.24 -22.58
C GLU A 201 2.66 -3.93 -22.87
N ASN A 202 2.36 -5.03 -22.19
CA ASN A 202 1.07 -5.71 -22.31
C ASN A 202 -0.07 -4.81 -21.86
N PHE A 203 0.10 -4.11 -20.74
CA PHE A 203 -0.88 -3.15 -20.24
C PHE A 203 -1.09 -1.98 -21.20
N LYS A 204 -0.03 -1.37 -21.77
CA LYS A 204 -0.14 -0.30 -22.76
C LYS A 204 -0.93 -0.73 -24.00
N LEU A 205 -0.73 -1.96 -24.47
CA LEU A 205 -1.51 -2.51 -25.58
C LEU A 205 -2.99 -2.65 -25.23
N LYS A 206 -3.32 -3.00 -23.98
CA LYS A 206 -4.71 -3.12 -23.52
C LYS A 206 -5.34 -1.77 -23.23
N TRP A 207 -4.59 -0.83 -22.66
CA TRP A 207 -5.03 0.55 -22.40
C TRP A 207 -5.60 1.23 -23.65
N SER A 208 -4.99 1.00 -24.81
CA SER A 208 -5.47 1.56 -26.09
C SER A 208 -6.70 0.85 -26.69
N LYS A 209 -7.06 -0.34 -26.20
CA LYS A 209 -8.07 -1.22 -26.83
C LYS A 209 -9.25 -1.56 -25.93
N LYS A 210 -9.03 -1.61 -24.62
CA LYS A 210 -10.00 -2.00 -23.60
C LYS A 210 -10.50 -0.74 -22.90
N SER A 211 -11.82 -0.66 -22.70
CA SER A 211 -12.45 0.38 -21.90
C SER A 211 -12.96 -0.27 -20.63
N TRP A 212 -12.19 -0.15 -19.55
CA TRP A 212 -12.67 -0.46 -18.21
C TRP A 212 -13.78 0.52 -17.84
N LYS A 213 -14.80 0.02 -17.15
CA LYS A 213 -15.95 0.82 -16.70
C LYS A 213 -15.82 1.18 -15.24
N LYS A 214 -15.17 0.34 -14.44
CA LYS A 214 -15.08 0.55 -13.00
C LYS A 214 -13.81 -0.04 -12.41
N ALA A 215 -12.96 0.84 -11.91
CA ALA A 215 -11.69 0.50 -11.27
C ALA A 215 -11.78 0.64 -9.75
N VAL A 216 -11.22 -0.31 -9.01
CA VAL A 216 -10.97 -0.21 -7.57
C VAL A 216 -9.47 -0.14 -7.35
N ILE A 217 -9.01 0.87 -6.62
CA ILE A 217 -7.59 1.09 -6.31
C ILE A 217 -7.43 1.02 -4.79
N PHE A 218 -6.74 -0.01 -4.30
CA PHE A 218 -6.29 -0.08 -2.93
C PHE A 218 -5.01 0.75 -2.80
N VAL A 219 -5.12 1.90 -2.13
CA VAL A 219 -4.05 2.89 -2.05
C VAL A 219 -3.12 2.61 -0.88
N ASP A 220 -1.87 3.10 -0.97
CA ASP A 220 -0.81 2.90 0.01
C ASP A 220 -0.55 4.18 0.83
N ASN A 221 0.50 4.94 0.50
CA ASN A 221 1.02 5.99 1.38
C ASN A 221 0.33 7.35 1.20
N SER A 222 0.40 8.17 2.25
CA SER A 222 0.14 9.62 2.18
C SER A 222 1.23 10.36 1.38
N GLY A 223 0.99 11.64 1.12
CA GLY A 223 1.97 12.53 0.49
C GLY A 223 2.05 12.34 -1.01
N ALA A 224 3.27 12.33 -1.55
CA ALA A 224 3.52 12.24 -2.99
C ALA A 224 2.95 10.97 -3.62
N ASP A 225 2.82 9.88 -2.86
CA ASP A 225 2.29 8.61 -3.35
C ASP A 225 0.83 8.74 -3.82
N ILE A 226 -0.08 8.97 -2.88
CA ILE A 226 -1.49 9.21 -3.20
C ILE A 226 -1.68 10.47 -4.07
N ILE A 227 -1.08 11.61 -3.71
CA ILE A 227 -1.39 12.89 -4.38
C ILE A 227 -0.75 13.03 -5.76
N LEU A 228 0.50 12.61 -5.96
CA LEU A 228 1.24 12.83 -7.22
C LEU A 228 1.37 11.57 -8.07
N GLY A 229 1.17 10.38 -7.49
CA GLY A 229 1.16 9.10 -8.20
C GLY A 229 -0.26 8.65 -8.54
N ILE A 230 -1.03 8.26 -7.51
CA ILE A 230 -2.35 7.64 -7.70
C ILE A 230 -3.39 8.62 -8.25
N LEU A 231 -3.51 9.83 -7.69
CA LEU A 231 -4.57 10.76 -8.11
C LEU A 231 -4.46 11.20 -9.58
N PRO A 232 -3.27 11.49 -10.15
CA PRO A 232 -3.14 11.74 -11.58
C PRO A 232 -3.54 10.53 -12.44
N PHE A 233 -3.22 9.30 -11.99
CA PHE A 233 -3.64 8.08 -12.69
C PHE A 233 -5.16 7.85 -12.60
N ALA A 234 -5.76 8.03 -11.42
CA ALA A 234 -7.20 7.98 -11.22
C ALA A 234 -7.92 9.06 -12.06
N ARG A 235 -7.34 10.26 -12.16
CA ARG A 235 -7.82 11.33 -13.04
C ARG A 235 -7.82 10.91 -14.51
N GLU A 236 -6.79 10.20 -14.98
CA GLU A 236 -6.74 9.69 -16.36
C GLU A 236 -7.83 8.65 -16.63
N LEU A 237 -8.11 7.78 -15.65
CA LEU A 237 -9.21 6.81 -15.72
C LEU A 237 -10.57 7.53 -15.81
N LEU A 238 -10.80 8.54 -14.96
CA LEU A 238 -12.02 9.36 -14.99
C LEU A 238 -12.19 10.08 -16.32
N ARG A 239 -11.11 10.70 -16.83
CA ARG A 239 -11.07 11.35 -18.15
C ARG A 239 -11.46 10.40 -19.29
N SER A 240 -11.19 9.10 -19.12
CA SER A 240 -11.54 8.05 -20.09
C SER A 240 -12.93 7.45 -19.87
N GLY A 241 -13.71 7.97 -18.91
CA GLY A 241 -15.07 7.53 -18.60
C GLY A 241 -15.16 6.35 -17.62
N THR A 242 -14.07 5.99 -16.95
CA THR A 242 -14.03 4.93 -15.93
C THR A 242 -14.48 5.48 -14.57
N GLN A 243 -15.40 4.80 -13.89
CA GLN A 243 -15.68 5.06 -12.48
C GLN A 243 -14.51 4.56 -11.63
N VAL A 244 -14.03 5.35 -10.66
CA VAL A 244 -12.87 5.00 -9.84
C VAL A 244 -13.26 4.99 -8.37
N ILE A 245 -12.93 3.89 -7.68
CA ILE A 245 -13.06 3.76 -6.24
C ILE A 245 -11.65 3.71 -5.63
N LEU A 246 -11.34 4.66 -4.74
CA LEU A 246 -10.11 4.62 -3.94
C LEU A 246 -10.42 4.01 -2.58
N ALA A 247 -9.88 2.81 -2.32
CA ALA A 247 -10.04 2.06 -1.09
C ALA A 247 -8.86 2.33 -0.15
N ALA A 248 -9.10 3.04 0.95
CA ALA A 248 -8.08 3.45 1.93
C ALA A 248 -8.29 2.76 3.29
N ASN A 249 -7.29 2.80 4.16
CA ASN A 249 -7.40 2.18 5.49
C ASN A 249 -8.47 2.85 6.36
N ASP A 250 -9.09 2.08 7.25
CA ASP A 250 -9.95 2.61 8.31
C ASP A 250 -9.11 3.32 9.38
N LEU A 251 -8.06 2.62 9.85
CA LEU A 251 -7.19 3.10 10.91
C LEU A 251 -5.77 3.36 10.40
N PRO A 252 -5.05 4.32 11.03
CA PRO A 252 -3.64 4.55 10.74
C PRO A 252 -2.80 3.29 10.92
N SER A 253 -1.90 3.09 9.97
CA SER A 253 -0.83 2.10 10.01
C SER A 253 0.34 2.69 9.23
N ILE A 254 1.47 2.90 9.91
CA ILE A 254 2.62 3.61 9.33
C ILE A 254 2.20 4.96 8.72
N ASN A 255 2.64 5.28 7.51
CA ASN A 255 2.30 6.52 6.79
C ASN A 255 1.22 6.30 5.72
N ASP A 256 0.50 5.18 5.78
CA ASP A 256 -0.63 4.89 4.90
C ASP A 256 -1.71 5.98 5.02
N VAL A 257 -2.33 6.30 3.90
CA VAL A 257 -3.48 7.22 3.87
C VAL A 257 -4.72 6.51 4.40
N THR A 258 -5.42 7.14 5.34
CA THR A 258 -6.71 6.64 5.82
C THR A 258 -7.88 7.18 4.99
N TYR A 259 -9.04 6.54 5.09
CA TYR A 259 -10.29 6.98 4.47
C TYR A 259 -10.60 8.45 4.82
N ALA A 260 -10.54 8.81 6.11
CA ALA A 260 -10.85 10.15 6.57
C ALA A 260 -9.88 11.19 5.98
N GLU A 261 -8.58 10.87 5.96
CA GLU A 261 -7.56 11.75 5.40
C GLU A 261 -7.70 11.89 3.88
N LEU A 262 -8.03 10.81 3.17
CA LEU A 262 -8.22 10.85 1.73
C LEU A 262 -9.42 11.71 1.33
N VAL A 263 -10.51 11.66 2.10
CA VAL A 263 -11.66 12.56 1.93
C VAL A 263 -11.22 14.03 2.03
N GLU A 264 -10.40 14.36 3.04
CA GLU A 264 -9.88 15.73 3.22
C GLU A 264 -8.93 16.16 2.09
N ILE A 265 -8.02 15.27 1.65
CA ILE A 265 -7.09 15.54 0.55
C ILE A 265 -7.87 15.85 -0.73
N ILE A 266 -8.84 15.00 -1.07
CA ILE A 266 -9.66 15.18 -2.26
C ILE A 266 -10.47 16.48 -2.18
N ALA A 267 -11.02 16.82 -1.02
CA ALA A 267 -11.75 18.08 -0.83
C ALA A 267 -10.85 19.31 -1.05
N LYS A 268 -9.56 19.24 -0.71
CA LYS A 268 -8.59 20.34 -0.94
C LYS A 268 -8.16 20.49 -2.40
N LEU A 269 -8.17 19.39 -3.16
CA LEU A 269 -7.72 19.38 -4.56
C LEU A 269 -8.83 19.67 -5.57
N LYS A 270 -10.10 19.45 -5.21
CA LYS A 270 -11.24 19.77 -6.07
C LYS A 270 -11.41 21.29 -6.19
N ASP A 271 -11.73 21.74 -7.41
CA ASP A 271 -12.15 23.12 -7.65
C ASP A 271 -13.62 23.36 -7.23
N GLU A 272 -14.08 24.60 -7.39
CA GLU A 272 -15.45 25.01 -7.05
C GLU A 272 -16.55 24.27 -7.82
N ASN A 273 -16.21 23.65 -8.96
CA ASN A 273 -17.11 22.86 -9.79
C ASN A 273 -17.01 21.36 -9.45
N GLY A 274 -16.23 20.98 -8.45
CA GLY A 274 -16.00 19.60 -8.08
C GLY A 274 -15.12 18.84 -9.08
N MET A 275 -14.28 19.53 -9.85
CA MET A 275 -13.38 18.90 -10.82
C MET A 275 -11.96 18.80 -10.27
N LEU A 276 -11.20 17.82 -10.76
CA LEU A 276 -9.76 17.72 -10.56
C LEU A 276 -9.05 18.17 -11.84
N MET A 277 -8.54 19.40 -11.85
CA MET A 277 -7.84 19.96 -13.01
C MET A 277 -8.66 19.80 -14.30
N GLY A 278 -9.93 20.23 -14.28
CA GLY A 278 -10.85 20.16 -15.43
C GLY A 278 -11.42 18.78 -15.76
N VAL A 279 -11.18 17.76 -14.92
CA VAL A 279 -11.81 16.43 -15.05
C VAL A 279 -12.90 16.28 -13.98
N ASP A 280 -14.12 15.98 -14.43
CA ASP A 280 -15.25 15.74 -13.53
C ASP A 280 -14.98 14.56 -12.57
N THR A 281 -15.35 14.74 -11.30
CA THR A 281 -15.12 13.74 -10.25
C THR A 281 -16.39 13.05 -9.77
N SER A 282 -17.51 13.18 -10.49
CA SER A 282 -18.75 12.46 -10.12
C SER A 282 -18.57 10.94 -10.16
N GLY A 283 -17.65 10.45 -10.99
CA GLY A 283 -17.22 9.05 -11.05
C GLY A 283 -16.15 8.66 -10.00
N LEU A 284 -15.67 9.57 -9.15
CA LEU A 284 -14.66 9.28 -8.13
C LEU A 284 -15.32 9.05 -6.78
N LEU A 285 -15.14 7.84 -6.25
CA LEU A 285 -15.64 7.42 -4.95
C LEU A 285 -14.48 7.08 -4.02
N ILE A 286 -14.63 7.36 -2.74
CA ILE A 286 -13.67 7.00 -1.69
C ILE A 286 -14.37 5.99 -0.80
N ALA A 287 -13.73 4.85 -0.55
CA ALA A 287 -14.29 3.77 0.25
C ALA A 287 -13.38 3.46 1.44
N ASN A 288 -13.99 3.26 2.60
CA ASN A 288 -13.29 2.71 3.75
C ASN A 288 -13.09 1.21 3.52
N SER A 289 -11.85 0.74 3.42
CA SER A 289 -11.56 -0.69 3.23
C SER A 289 -11.83 -1.56 4.47
N GLY A 290 -11.94 -0.94 5.66
CA GLY A 290 -11.98 -1.63 6.95
C GLY A 290 -10.61 -2.13 7.42
N ASN A 291 -9.55 -1.93 6.63
CA ASN A 291 -8.21 -2.39 6.94
C ASN A 291 -7.48 -1.45 7.90
N ASP A 292 -6.62 -2.00 8.75
CA ASP A 292 -5.87 -1.27 9.77
C ASP A 292 -4.38 -1.64 9.81
N LEU A 293 -3.87 -2.21 8.71
CA LEU A 293 -2.51 -2.73 8.53
C LEU A 293 -1.86 -2.16 7.26
N PRO A 294 -0.53 -2.27 7.08
CA PRO A 294 0.13 -1.87 5.83
C PRO A 294 0.11 -2.97 4.76
N VAL A 295 -0.44 -4.13 5.13
CA VAL A 295 -0.79 -5.24 4.24
C VAL A 295 -2.30 -5.39 4.23
N ILE A 296 -2.86 -6.18 3.31
CA ILE A 296 -4.32 -6.41 3.27
C ILE A 296 -4.68 -7.86 2.96
N ASP A 297 -5.59 -8.41 3.75
CA ASP A 297 -6.25 -9.69 3.51
C ASP A 297 -7.62 -9.46 2.85
N LEU A 298 -7.72 -9.79 1.57
CA LEU A 298 -8.95 -9.59 0.78
C LEU A 298 -10.09 -10.54 1.18
N THR A 299 -9.87 -11.51 2.07
CA THR A 299 -10.99 -12.27 2.67
C THR A 299 -11.76 -11.46 3.71
N SER A 300 -11.22 -10.30 4.11
CA SER A 300 -11.78 -9.47 5.17
C SER A 300 -11.67 -7.98 4.79
N VAL A 301 -12.67 -7.49 4.05
CA VAL A 301 -12.86 -6.06 3.74
C VAL A 301 -14.20 -5.56 4.30
N SER A 302 -14.38 -4.25 4.37
CA SER A 302 -15.66 -3.67 4.77
C SER A 302 -16.79 -4.05 3.82
N GLN A 303 -18.02 -4.12 4.33
CA GLN A 303 -19.23 -4.31 3.51
C GLN A 303 -19.44 -3.18 2.51
N GLU A 304 -19.06 -1.95 2.88
CA GLU A 304 -19.13 -0.78 2.00
C GLU A 304 -18.26 -0.99 0.75
N LEU A 305 -16.99 -1.34 0.95
CA LEU A 305 -16.09 -1.61 -0.16
C LEU A 305 -16.56 -2.81 -0.99
N ALA A 306 -17.00 -3.90 -0.35
CA ALA A 306 -17.51 -5.06 -1.05
C ALA A 306 -18.74 -4.75 -1.91
N TYR A 307 -19.66 -3.93 -1.40
CA TYR A 307 -20.81 -3.48 -2.17
C TYR A 307 -20.37 -2.64 -3.38
N MET A 308 -19.51 -1.64 -3.14
CA MET A 308 -19.05 -0.72 -4.18
C MET A 308 -18.22 -1.42 -5.27
N ALA A 309 -17.46 -2.47 -4.93
CA ALA A 309 -16.56 -3.17 -5.84
C ALA A 309 -17.21 -4.34 -6.62
N SER A 310 -18.47 -4.66 -6.36
CA SER A 310 -19.13 -5.89 -6.84
C SER A 310 -19.17 -6.05 -8.37
N ASP A 311 -19.20 -4.94 -9.10
CA ASP A 311 -19.24 -4.85 -10.57
C ASP A 311 -17.96 -4.24 -11.15
N ALA A 312 -16.87 -4.14 -10.37
CA ALA A 312 -15.61 -3.63 -10.88
C ALA A 312 -14.97 -4.58 -11.90
N ASP A 313 -14.40 -4.00 -12.96
CA ASP A 313 -13.75 -4.73 -14.05
C ASP A 313 -12.22 -4.51 -14.10
N LEU A 314 -11.69 -3.69 -13.19
CA LEU A 314 -10.26 -3.52 -12.93
C LEU A 314 -10.00 -3.36 -11.42
N VAL A 315 -9.03 -4.11 -10.89
CA VAL A 315 -8.55 -3.95 -9.51
C VAL A 315 -7.06 -3.64 -9.50
N ILE A 316 -6.68 -2.54 -8.87
CA ILE A 316 -5.29 -2.15 -8.64
C ILE A 316 -4.99 -2.29 -7.16
N LEU A 317 -3.96 -3.06 -6.83
CA LEU A 317 -3.35 -3.11 -5.50
C LEU A 317 -2.01 -2.39 -5.59
N GLU A 318 -1.85 -1.38 -4.75
CA GLU A 318 -0.68 -0.52 -4.74
C GLU A 318 0.16 -0.74 -3.47
N GLY A 319 1.49 -0.65 -3.61
CA GLY A 319 2.43 -0.71 -2.50
C GLY A 319 3.02 -2.10 -2.25
N MET A 320 4.19 -2.12 -1.59
CA MET A 320 4.88 -3.37 -1.28
C MET A 320 4.03 -4.25 -0.36
N GLY A 321 3.46 -3.69 0.70
CA GLY A 321 2.67 -4.45 1.66
C GLY A 321 1.42 -5.08 1.05
N ARG A 322 0.57 -4.28 0.39
CA ARG A 322 -0.72 -4.73 -0.16
C ARG A 322 -0.62 -5.51 -1.46
N ALA A 323 0.40 -5.26 -2.29
CA ALA A 323 0.48 -5.81 -3.64
C ALA A 323 1.62 -6.83 -3.84
N ILE A 324 2.65 -6.83 -2.99
CA ILE A 324 3.83 -7.70 -3.12
C ILE A 324 3.89 -8.69 -1.96
N GLU A 325 3.98 -8.23 -0.71
CA GLU A 325 4.02 -9.07 0.49
C GLU A 325 2.69 -9.79 0.72
N THR A 326 1.61 -9.13 0.32
CA THR A 326 0.29 -9.74 0.13
C THR A 326 -0.19 -9.60 -1.30
N ASN A 327 -1.05 -10.52 -1.74
CA ASN A 327 -1.84 -10.46 -2.97
C ASN A 327 -1.11 -10.51 -4.32
N LEU A 328 0.22 -10.62 -4.38
CA LEU A 328 0.98 -10.63 -5.65
C LEU A 328 0.46 -11.68 -6.65
N TYR A 329 0.10 -12.85 -6.13
CA TYR A 329 -0.42 -13.98 -6.90
C TYR A 329 -1.93 -14.19 -6.73
N ALA A 330 -2.64 -13.26 -6.08
CA ALA A 330 -4.08 -13.36 -5.92
C ALA A 330 -4.77 -13.31 -7.30
N GLN A 331 -5.54 -14.35 -7.58
CA GLN A 331 -6.41 -14.40 -8.75
C GLN A 331 -7.69 -13.61 -8.44
N LEU A 332 -8.17 -12.84 -9.42
CA LEU A 332 -9.40 -12.08 -9.33
C LEU A 332 -10.30 -12.43 -10.52
N LYS A 333 -11.61 -12.22 -10.37
CA LYS A 333 -12.62 -12.42 -11.41
C LYS A 333 -12.56 -11.39 -12.55
N CYS A 334 -11.77 -10.33 -12.38
CA CYS A 334 -11.57 -9.26 -13.34
C CYS A 334 -10.08 -9.00 -13.57
N ASP A 335 -9.77 -8.07 -14.48
CA ASP A 335 -8.40 -7.64 -14.69
C ASP A 335 -7.81 -7.08 -13.39
N SER A 336 -6.51 -7.24 -13.22
CA SER A 336 -5.83 -6.68 -12.06
C SER A 336 -4.42 -6.22 -12.31
N ILE A 337 -4.02 -5.21 -11.55
CA ILE A 337 -2.67 -4.66 -11.49
C ILE A 337 -2.18 -4.80 -10.05
N LYS A 338 -0.99 -5.36 -9.88
CA LYS A 338 -0.23 -5.29 -8.63
C LYS A 338 0.99 -4.43 -8.93
N ILE A 339 1.08 -3.28 -8.27
CA ILE A 339 2.08 -2.26 -8.54
C ILE A 339 2.74 -1.82 -7.23
N GLY A 340 4.07 -1.76 -7.19
CA GLY A 340 4.78 -1.29 -6.01
C GLY A 340 6.29 -1.39 -6.17
N MET A 341 7.02 -0.75 -5.27
CA MET A 341 8.48 -0.83 -5.22
C MET A 341 8.96 -1.82 -4.17
N VAL A 342 10.04 -2.55 -4.47
CA VAL A 342 10.67 -3.50 -3.55
C VAL A 342 11.57 -2.74 -2.58
N LYS A 343 11.19 -2.65 -1.31
CA LYS A 343 11.89 -1.86 -0.28
C LYS A 343 12.54 -2.71 0.82
N HIS A 344 12.42 -4.03 0.72
CA HIS A 344 13.03 -5.00 1.62
C HIS A 344 13.94 -5.97 0.85
N PRO A 345 15.20 -6.19 1.30
CA PRO A 345 16.11 -7.16 0.70
C PRO A 345 15.52 -8.58 0.59
N GLU A 346 14.72 -8.99 1.58
CA GLU A 346 14.06 -10.28 1.68
C GLU A 346 13.02 -10.45 0.57
N VAL A 347 12.28 -9.38 0.25
CA VAL A 347 11.34 -9.35 -0.88
C VAL A 347 12.10 -9.36 -2.21
N ALA A 348 13.20 -8.61 -2.32
CA ALA A 348 14.05 -8.64 -3.51
C ALA A 348 14.60 -10.04 -3.77
N GLN A 349 15.09 -10.71 -2.73
CA GLN A 349 15.59 -12.08 -2.80
C GLN A 349 14.49 -13.06 -3.22
N PHE A 350 13.29 -12.95 -2.62
CA PHE A 350 12.14 -13.79 -2.98
C PHE A 350 11.76 -13.64 -4.47
N LEU A 351 11.78 -12.42 -4.99
CA LEU A 351 11.43 -12.14 -6.39
C LEU A 351 12.59 -12.43 -7.37
N GLY A 352 13.80 -12.69 -6.87
CA GLY A 352 15.02 -12.74 -7.71
C GLY A 352 15.37 -11.38 -8.33
N GLY A 353 14.94 -10.29 -7.69
CA GLY A 353 15.14 -8.91 -8.12
C GLY A 353 16.20 -8.17 -7.32
N ARG A 354 16.11 -6.84 -7.34
CA ARG A 354 17.02 -5.93 -6.62
C ARG A 354 16.24 -5.13 -5.57
N LEU A 355 16.96 -4.57 -4.60
CA LEU A 355 16.39 -3.52 -3.78
C LEU A 355 16.04 -2.31 -4.67
N TYR A 356 14.88 -1.70 -4.41
CA TYR A 356 14.27 -0.64 -5.22
C TYR A 356 13.87 -1.07 -6.64
N ASP A 357 13.83 -2.38 -6.92
CA ASP A 357 13.21 -2.86 -8.15
C ASP A 357 11.70 -2.58 -8.16
N CYS A 358 11.10 -2.56 -9.34
CA CYS A 358 9.69 -2.27 -9.50
C CYS A 358 8.91 -3.56 -9.78
N VAL A 359 7.71 -3.67 -9.23
CA VAL A 359 6.74 -4.69 -9.63
C VAL A 359 5.63 -3.96 -10.38
N PHE A 360 5.42 -4.34 -11.62
CA PHE A 360 4.24 -4.00 -12.40
C PHE A 360 3.67 -5.29 -12.99
N LYS A 361 2.79 -5.94 -12.25
CA LYS A 361 2.13 -7.19 -12.65
C LYS A 361 0.72 -6.90 -13.15
N TYR A 362 0.47 -7.11 -14.43
CA TYR A 362 -0.85 -6.99 -15.04
C TYR A 362 -1.39 -8.38 -15.39
N THR A 363 -2.58 -8.69 -14.91
CA THR A 363 -3.27 -9.95 -15.21
C THR A 363 -4.59 -9.62 -15.88
N GLU A 364 -4.72 -9.99 -17.14
CA GLU A 364 -5.99 -9.92 -17.87
C GLU A 364 -6.81 -11.18 -17.60
N VAL A 365 -8.11 -11.01 -17.36
CA VAL A 365 -9.05 -12.13 -17.31
C VAL A 365 -9.73 -12.26 -18.67
N SER A 366 -9.59 -13.41 -19.30
CA SER A 366 -10.33 -13.76 -20.50
C SER A 366 -11.79 -14.02 -20.13
N ASN A 367 -12.69 -13.13 -20.55
CA ASN A 367 -14.12 -13.43 -20.55
C ASN A 367 -14.34 -14.52 -21.62
N TYR A 368 -14.54 -15.76 -21.18
CA TYR A 368 -14.95 -16.87 -22.05
C TYR A 368 -16.44 -16.80 -22.36
#